data_AF-A0A524MC41-F1
#
_entry.id   AF-A0A524MC41-F1
#
_cell.length_a   1.000
_cell.length_b   1.000
_cell.length_c   1.000
_cell.angle_alpha   90.00
_cell.angle_beta   90.00
_cell.angle_gamma   90.00
#
_symmetry.space_group_name_H-M   'P 1'
#
loop_
_entity.id
_entity.type
_entity.pdbx_description
1 polymer ?
#
loop_
_entity_poly.entity_id
_entity_poly.type
_entity_poly.pdbx_seq_one_letter_code
_entity_poly.pdbx_strand_id
1 'polypeptide(L)'
;DNFRHRRDIEEVYLHAITNAYSEIIIANAYFLPGINLRRALSDASKRGLRVVLLLQGKIEYHLQHYATQALYGSLLDAGIEIYEYHKSYLHAKVAVIDQHWSTVGSSNIDPFSLLLAREANIVVDDEAFAIQLRLCLKNAIAEESTQVLQEKWKSQSWMSRAICWISYYIVRVLRGMVGYNQKNNAPEYGKL
;
A
#
# COMPACT_ATOMS: atom_id res chain seq x y z
N ASP A 1 10.64 18.74 -10.47
CA ASP A 1 9.84 19.39 -9.42
C ASP A 1 9.05 18.30 -8.67
N ASN A 2 9.69 17.60 -7.72
CA ASN A 2 9.25 16.29 -7.19
C ASN A 2 8.47 16.33 -5.86
N PHE A 3 8.42 17.48 -5.18
CA PHE A 3 7.69 17.60 -3.91
C PHE A 3 6.22 17.99 -4.10
N ARG A 4 5.87 18.59 -5.24
CA ARG A 4 4.48 18.96 -5.56
C ARG A 4 3.62 17.74 -5.89
N HIS A 5 4.15 16.79 -6.66
CA HIS A 5 3.37 15.65 -7.20
C HIS A 5 3.22 14.44 -6.26
N ARG A 6 3.83 14.44 -5.06
CA ARG A 6 3.65 13.36 -4.07
C ARG A 6 2.21 13.25 -3.58
N ARG A 7 1.53 14.39 -3.48
CA ARG A 7 0.12 14.46 -3.10
C ARG A 7 -0.74 13.92 -4.22
N ASP A 8 -0.37 14.16 -5.47
CA ASP A 8 -1.18 13.76 -6.63
C ASP A 8 -1.40 12.26 -6.70
N ILE A 9 -0.38 11.43 -6.41
CA ILE A 9 -0.57 9.96 -6.37
C ILE A 9 -1.53 9.56 -5.24
N GLU A 10 -1.31 10.06 -4.01
CA GLU A 10 -2.19 9.76 -2.87
C GLU A 10 -3.62 10.26 -3.12
N GLU A 11 -3.77 11.46 -3.67
CA GLU A 11 -5.05 12.09 -4.03
C GLU A 11 -5.80 11.30 -5.11
N VAL A 12 -5.09 10.81 -6.12
CA VAL A 12 -5.68 9.94 -7.17
C VAL A 12 -6.18 8.63 -6.57
N TYR A 13 -5.39 7.98 -5.70
CA TYR A 13 -5.84 6.78 -4.99
C TYR A 13 -7.06 7.08 -4.09
N LEU A 14 -7.02 8.16 -3.32
CA LEU A 14 -8.12 8.56 -2.46
C LEU A 14 -9.39 8.82 -3.27
N HIS A 15 -9.29 9.56 -4.37
CA HIS A 15 -10.42 9.83 -5.26
C HIS A 15 -11.01 8.53 -5.81
N ALA A 16 -10.18 7.62 -6.31
CA ALA A 16 -10.66 6.36 -6.87
C ALA A 16 -11.31 5.45 -5.79
N ILE A 17 -10.71 5.32 -4.60
CA ILE A 17 -11.25 4.51 -3.49
C ILE A 17 -12.54 5.09 -2.93
N THR A 18 -12.63 6.41 -2.82
CA THR A 18 -13.84 7.08 -2.31
C THR A 18 -15.02 6.90 -3.25
N ASN A 19 -14.78 6.95 -4.56
CA ASN A 19 -15.84 6.74 -5.58
C ASN A 19 -16.10 5.27 -5.91
N ALA A 20 -15.33 4.35 -5.33
CA ALA A 20 -15.49 2.93 -5.61
C ALA A 20 -16.87 2.42 -5.14
N TYR A 21 -17.45 1.48 -5.90
CA TYR A 21 -18.78 0.90 -5.66
C TYR A 21 -18.86 -0.63 -5.61
N SER A 22 -17.82 -1.39 -6.00
CA SER A 22 -17.88 -2.86 -6.06
C SER A 22 -16.67 -3.59 -5.46
N GLU A 23 -15.46 -3.40 -5.97
CA GLU A 23 -14.27 -4.17 -5.60
C GLU A 23 -13.01 -3.29 -5.73
N ILE A 24 -12.13 -3.42 -4.75
CA ILE A 24 -10.81 -2.80 -4.73
C ILE A 24 -9.78 -3.90 -4.53
N ILE A 25 -8.84 -4.06 -5.46
CA ILE A 25 -7.70 -4.96 -5.31
C ILE A 25 -6.42 -4.13 -5.41
N ILE A 26 -5.59 -4.15 -4.38
CA ILE A 26 -4.29 -3.48 -4.36
C ILE A 26 -3.22 -4.54 -4.16
N ALA A 27 -2.26 -4.61 -5.08
CA ALA A 27 -1.05 -5.41 -4.91
C ALA A 27 0.16 -4.51 -4.68
N ASN A 28 0.83 -4.68 -3.55
CA ASN A 28 1.97 -3.88 -3.18
C ASN A 28 3.00 -4.65 -2.34
N ALA A 29 4.28 -4.47 -2.64
CA ALA A 29 5.38 -5.09 -1.91
C ALA A 29 5.44 -4.62 -0.45
N TYR A 30 5.30 -3.31 -0.25
CA TYR A 30 5.40 -2.67 1.06
C TYR A 30 4.23 -1.74 1.24
N PHE A 31 3.29 -2.12 2.10
CA PHE A 31 2.04 -1.40 2.30
C PHE A 31 2.04 -0.67 3.64
N LEU A 32 2.55 0.55 3.61
CA LEU A 32 2.61 1.48 4.74
C LEU A 32 1.86 2.79 4.41
N PRO A 33 0.55 2.70 4.12
CA PRO A 33 -0.26 3.85 3.75
C PRO A 33 -0.34 4.92 4.83
N GLY A 34 -0.51 6.17 4.38
CA GLY A 34 -0.89 7.30 5.21
C GLY A 34 -2.25 7.11 5.88
N ILE A 35 -2.56 7.94 6.88
CA ILE A 35 -3.80 7.79 7.66
C ILE A 35 -5.06 7.99 6.81
N ASN A 36 -5.00 8.87 5.81
CA ASN A 36 -6.13 9.16 4.93
C ASN A 36 -6.46 7.94 4.06
N LEU A 37 -5.45 7.35 3.42
CA LEU A 37 -5.63 6.16 2.59
C LEU A 37 -6.15 4.96 3.39
N ARG A 38 -5.66 4.77 4.63
CA ARG A 38 -6.21 3.74 5.52
C ARG A 38 -7.69 3.97 5.83
N ARG A 39 -8.08 5.20 6.16
CA ARG A 39 -9.48 5.55 6.42
C ARG A 39 -10.35 5.30 5.19
N ALA A 40 -9.91 5.75 4.01
CA ALA A 40 -10.64 5.55 2.77
C ALA A 40 -10.89 4.06 2.46
N LEU A 41 -9.89 3.19 2.67
CA LEU A 41 -10.04 1.74 2.49
C LEU A 41 -10.98 1.12 3.53
N SER A 42 -10.83 1.50 4.80
CA SER A 42 -11.75 1.03 5.85
C SER A 42 -13.19 1.48 5.59
N ASP A 43 -13.39 2.72 5.13
CA ASP A 43 -14.71 3.24 4.81
C ASP A 43 -15.29 2.56 3.57
N ALA A 44 -14.47 2.25 2.56
CA ALA A 44 -14.90 1.43 1.42
C ALA A 44 -15.39 0.04 1.87
N SER A 45 -14.63 -0.65 2.72
CA SER A 45 -15.06 -1.95 3.25
C SER A 45 -16.35 -1.83 4.07
N LYS A 46 -16.51 -0.81 4.90
CA LYS A 46 -17.74 -0.54 5.65
C LYS A 46 -18.96 -0.22 4.77
N ARG A 47 -18.74 0.34 3.56
CA ARG A 47 -19.81 0.52 2.55
C ARG A 47 -20.25 -0.82 1.91
N GLY A 48 -19.61 -1.94 2.25
CA GLY A 48 -19.91 -3.26 1.71
C GLY A 48 -19.08 -3.65 0.50
N LEU A 49 -18.07 -2.84 0.13
CA LEU A 49 -17.16 -3.20 -0.95
C LEU A 49 -16.22 -4.32 -0.53
N ARG A 50 -15.88 -5.18 -1.49
CA ARG A 50 -14.79 -6.14 -1.31
C ARG A 50 -13.45 -5.43 -1.47
N VAL A 51 -12.68 -5.34 -0.40
CA VAL A 51 -11.34 -4.73 -0.40
C VAL A 51 -10.29 -5.80 -0.15
N VAL A 52 -9.38 -5.96 -1.12
CA VAL A 52 -8.36 -7.01 -1.12
C VAL A 52 -6.97 -6.40 -1.23
N LEU A 53 -6.09 -6.78 -0.31
CA LEU A 53 -4.68 -6.44 -0.31
C LEU A 53 -3.85 -7.68 -0.60
N LEU A 54 -3.10 -7.66 -1.70
CA LEU A 54 -2.09 -8.65 -2.04
C LEU A 54 -0.71 -8.08 -1.67
N LEU A 55 -0.10 -8.64 -0.63
CA LEU A 55 1.10 -8.11 0.00
C LEU A 55 2.28 -9.08 -0.09
N GLN A 56 3.50 -8.57 0.08
CA GLN A 56 4.70 -9.39 0.08
C GLN A 56 4.73 -10.34 1.30
N GLY A 57 4.72 -11.65 1.05
CA GLY A 57 4.87 -12.67 2.09
C GLY A 57 6.33 -13.06 2.38
N LYS A 58 7.25 -12.95 1.41
CA LYS A 58 8.68 -13.25 1.64
C LYS A 58 9.42 -12.06 2.23
N ILE A 59 10.24 -12.29 3.24
CA ILE A 59 11.01 -11.22 3.89
C ILE A 59 12.24 -10.87 3.05
N GLU A 60 12.23 -9.71 2.39
CA GLU A 60 13.42 -9.12 1.76
C GLU A 60 14.11 -8.16 2.75
N TYR A 61 13.34 -7.29 3.40
CA TYR A 61 13.81 -6.38 4.45
C TYR A 61 12.96 -6.52 5.71
N HIS A 62 13.56 -7.04 6.79
CA HIS A 62 12.89 -7.29 8.06
C HIS A 62 12.15 -6.07 8.61
N LEU A 63 12.78 -4.89 8.58
CA LEU A 63 12.18 -3.66 9.13
C LEU A 63 10.88 -3.28 8.41
N GLN A 64 10.85 -3.35 7.09
CA GLN A 64 9.68 -2.98 6.28
C GLN A 64 8.57 -4.05 6.38
N HIS A 65 8.97 -5.32 6.42
CA HIS A 65 8.05 -6.45 6.61
C HIS A 65 7.28 -6.32 7.93
N TYR A 66 7.98 -6.18 9.07
CA TYR A 66 7.34 -6.07 10.38
C TYR A 66 6.59 -4.74 10.55
N ALA A 67 7.07 -3.64 9.95
CA ALA A 67 6.34 -2.37 9.95
C ALA A 67 4.98 -2.49 9.23
N THR A 68 4.94 -3.17 8.07
CA THR A 68 3.72 -3.38 7.29
C THR A 68 2.72 -4.23 8.09
N GLN A 69 3.21 -5.30 8.70
CA GLN A 69 2.44 -6.19 9.57
C GLN A 69 1.80 -5.47 10.77
N ALA A 70 2.39 -4.39 11.29
CA ALA A 70 1.79 -3.61 12.37
C ALA A 70 0.38 -3.07 12.02
N LEU A 71 0.10 -2.87 10.73
CA LEU A 71 -1.19 -2.35 10.23
C LEU A 71 -2.24 -3.43 10.01
N TYR A 72 -1.84 -4.70 9.88
CA TYR A 72 -2.73 -5.81 9.50
C TYR A 72 -3.93 -5.92 10.42
N GLY A 73 -3.72 -5.84 11.75
CA GLY A 73 -4.80 -5.96 12.72
C GLY A 73 -5.94 -4.97 12.48
N SER A 74 -5.60 -3.69 12.29
CA SER A 74 -6.59 -2.64 12.04
C SER A 74 -7.29 -2.77 10.69
N LEU A 75 -6.62 -3.32 9.68
CA LEU A 75 -7.18 -3.52 8.34
C LEU A 75 -8.12 -4.74 8.35
N LEU A 76 -7.70 -5.85 8.96
CA LEU A 76 -8.52 -7.05 9.13
C LEU A 76 -9.76 -6.76 9.98
N ASP A 77 -9.62 -5.98 11.06
CA ASP A 77 -10.76 -5.54 11.88
C ASP A 77 -11.74 -4.63 11.11
N ALA A 78 -11.29 -3.97 10.03
CA ALA A 78 -12.14 -3.18 9.16
C ALA A 78 -12.86 -4.01 8.07
N GLY A 79 -12.62 -5.31 7.99
CA GLY A 79 -13.20 -6.20 6.97
C GLY A 79 -12.38 -6.31 5.69
N ILE A 80 -11.15 -5.79 5.68
CA ILE A 80 -10.25 -5.86 4.51
C ILE A 80 -9.60 -7.24 4.44
N GLU A 81 -9.65 -7.88 3.28
CA GLU A 81 -8.99 -9.16 3.02
C GLU A 81 -7.50 -8.93 2.75
N ILE A 82 -6.63 -9.70 3.41
CA ILE A 82 -5.18 -9.62 3.20
C ILE A 82 -4.67 -10.99 2.76
N TYR A 83 -3.89 -11.00 1.68
CA TYR A 83 -3.21 -12.17 1.13
C TYR A 83 -1.71 -11.91 1.05
N GLU A 84 -0.90 -12.84 1.53
CA GLU A 84 0.56 -12.79 1.46
C GLU A 84 1.05 -13.64 0.28
N TYR A 85 1.77 -13.02 -0.65
CA TYR A 85 2.33 -13.63 -1.83
C TYR A 85 3.67 -14.32 -1.54
N HIS A 86 3.82 -15.59 -1.92
CA HIS A 86 5.00 -16.39 -1.55
C HIS A 86 5.80 -16.97 -2.73
N LYS A 87 5.26 -17.00 -3.95
CA LYS A 87 5.95 -17.62 -5.11
C LYS A 87 7.27 -16.93 -5.46
N SER A 88 7.30 -15.60 -5.44
CA SER A 88 8.50 -14.78 -5.69
C SER A 88 8.47 -13.49 -4.87
N TYR A 89 9.41 -12.58 -5.10
CA TYR A 89 9.28 -11.22 -4.60
C TYR A 89 8.23 -10.48 -5.44
N LEU A 90 7.15 -10.08 -4.80
CA LEU A 90 6.09 -9.24 -5.33
C LEU A 90 6.67 -7.84 -5.57
N HIS A 91 7.10 -7.57 -6.79
CA HIS A 91 7.51 -6.22 -7.20
C HIS A 91 6.36 -5.40 -7.81
N ALA A 92 5.12 -5.91 -7.74
CA ALA A 92 3.95 -5.23 -8.26
C ALA A 92 3.57 -4.02 -7.39
N LYS A 93 3.24 -2.90 -8.04
CA LYS A 93 2.57 -1.74 -7.43
C LYS A 93 1.41 -1.37 -8.31
N VAL A 94 0.36 -2.17 -8.16
CA VAL A 94 -0.81 -2.09 -9.02
C VAL A 94 -2.06 -2.03 -8.17
N ALA A 95 -3.07 -1.35 -8.67
CA ALA A 95 -4.40 -1.44 -8.11
C ALA A 95 -5.43 -1.50 -9.22
N VAL A 96 -6.53 -2.19 -8.95
CA VAL A 96 -7.73 -2.23 -9.80
C VAL A 96 -8.93 -1.90 -8.94
N ILE A 97 -9.77 -0.98 -9.42
CA ILE A 97 -10.99 -0.54 -8.76
C ILE A 97 -12.14 -0.67 -9.76
N ASP A 98 -13.19 -1.38 -9.36
CA ASP A 98 -14.45 -1.55 -10.08
C ASP A 98 -14.36 -2.05 -11.54
N GLN A 99 -13.24 -2.70 -11.89
CA GLN A 99 -12.97 -3.25 -13.22
C GLN A 99 -12.79 -2.20 -14.34
N HIS A 100 -12.68 -0.92 -13.99
CA HIS A 100 -12.49 0.17 -14.96
C HIS A 100 -11.24 0.97 -14.66
N TRP A 101 -11.01 1.29 -13.39
CA TRP A 101 -9.86 2.07 -13.00
C TRP A 101 -8.71 1.17 -12.62
N SER A 102 -7.53 1.41 -13.19
CA SER A 102 -6.33 0.72 -12.79
C SER A 102 -5.12 1.64 -12.76
N THR A 103 -4.14 1.27 -11.95
CA THR A 103 -2.84 1.93 -11.92
C THR A 103 -1.75 0.90 -11.95
N VAL A 104 -0.72 1.18 -12.74
CA VAL A 104 0.54 0.42 -12.75
C VAL A 104 1.68 1.40 -12.60
N GLY A 105 2.58 1.14 -11.66
CA GLY A 105 3.73 2.00 -11.50
C GLY A 105 4.87 1.39 -10.72
N SER A 106 5.87 2.23 -10.44
CA SER A 106 7.03 1.88 -9.64
C SER A 106 6.84 2.20 -8.15
N SER A 107 5.76 2.90 -7.79
CA SER A 107 5.59 3.54 -6.48
C SER A 107 5.00 2.59 -5.46
N ASN A 108 5.79 2.20 -4.46
CA ASN A 108 5.22 1.48 -3.32
C ASN A 108 4.34 2.44 -2.53
N ILE A 109 3.27 1.93 -1.90
CA ILE A 109 2.46 2.70 -0.95
C ILE A 109 3.22 2.68 0.38
N ASP A 110 4.43 3.23 0.37
CA ASP A 110 5.35 3.24 1.48
C ASP A 110 6.12 4.58 1.52
N PRO A 111 6.57 5.00 2.71
CA PRO A 111 7.19 6.30 2.86
C PRO A 111 8.60 6.41 2.25
N PHE A 112 9.29 5.30 1.95
CA PHE A 112 10.67 5.33 1.45
C PHE A 112 10.76 5.45 -0.06
N SER A 113 9.86 4.80 -0.81
CA SER A 113 9.91 4.85 -2.27
C SER A 113 9.58 6.27 -2.78
N LEU A 114 8.65 6.97 -2.10
CA LEU A 114 8.35 8.39 -2.32
C LEU A 114 9.56 9.33 -2.08
N LEU A 115 10.54 8.93 -1.25
CA LEU A 115 11.68 9.76 -0.85
C LEU A 115 12.90 9.65 -1.78
N LEU A 116 13.12 8.50 -2.42
CA LEU A 116 14.33 8.25 -3.22
C LEU A 116 14.09 7.94 -4.70
N ALA A 117 12.91 7.49 -5.14
CA ALA A 117 12.70 7.06 -6.52
C ALA A 117 12.01 8.15 -7.36
N ARG A 118 12.40 8.26 -8.64
CA ARG A 118 11.63 8.95 -9.68
C ARG A 118 10.39 8.11 -9.97
N GLU A 119 9.41 8.25 -9.10
CA GLU A 119 8.19 7.47 -9.11
C GLU A 119 7.20 7.99 -10.16
N ALA A 120 6.74 7.10 -11.03
CA ALA A 120 5.65 7.35 -11.96
C ALA A 120 4.62 6.23 -11.82
N ASN A 121 3.37 6.61 -11.60
CA ASN A 121 2.22 5.73 -11.73
C ASN A 121 1.47 6.14 -12.99
N ILE A 122 1.20 5.17 -13.86
CA ILE A 122 0.32 5.36 -15.02
C ILE A 122 -1.06 4.91 -14.58
N VAL A 123 -2.00 5.86 -14.61
CA VAL A 123 -3.43 5.55 -14.49
C VAL A 123 -3.92 5.11 -15.85
N VAL A 124 -4.52 3.93 -15.90
CA VAL A 124 -5.13 3.37 -17.09
C VAL A 124 -6.63 3.25 -16.83
N ASP A 125 -7.39 4.10 -17.52
CA ASP A 125 -8.84 4.09 -17.56
C ASP A 125 -9.30 3.34 -18.82
N ASP A 126 -9.09 2.02 -18.79
CA ASP A 126 -9.43 1.09 -19.87
C ASP A 126 -9.98 -0.20 -19.25
N GLU A 127 -11.23 -0.52 -19.58
CA GLU A 127 -11.95 -1.66 -19.03
C GLU A 127 -11.26 -2.98 -19.38
N ALA A 128 -10.81 -3.15 -20.63
CA ALA A 128 -10.19 -4.40 -21.08
C ALA A 128 -8.88 -4.67 -20.32
N PHE A 129 -8.07 -3.64 -20.10
CA PHE A 129 -6.85 -3.71 -19.31
C PHE A 129 -7.14 -3.97 -17.82
N ALA A 130 -8.10 -3.25 -17.24
CA ALA A 130 -8.46 -3.42 -15.83
C ALA A 130 -9.00 -4.83 -15.55
N ILE A 131 -9.80 -5.40 -16.45
CA ILE A 131 -10.27 -6.80 -16.37
C ILE A 131 -9.09 -7.78 -16.43
N GLN A 132 -8.17 -7.60 -17.39
CA GLN A 132 -6.99 -8.48 -17.51
C GLN A 132 -6.12 -8.43 -16.26
N LEU A 133 -5.80 -7.23 -15.78
CA LEU A 133 -5.00 -7.03 -14.58
C LEU A 133 -5.69 -7.66 -13.35
N ARG A 134 -7.00 -7.47 -13.21
CA ARG A 134 -7.79 -8.11 -12.16
C ARG A 134 -7.71 -9.63 -12.22
N LEU A 135 -7.82 -10.24 -13.40
CA LEU A 135 -7.70 -11.68 -13.56
C LEU A 135 -6.32 -12.17 -13.14
N CYS A 136 -5.25 -11.49 -13.54
CA CYS A 136 -3.89 -11.80 -13.11
C CYS A 136 -3.75 -11.76 -11.58
N LEU A 137 -4.29 -10.72 -10.94
CA LEU A 137 -4.26 -10.57 -9.48
C LEU A 137 -5.07 -11.67 -8.78
N LYS A 138 -6.26 -12.01 -9.30
CA LYS A 138 -7.07 -13.11 -8.74
C LYS A 138 -6.38 -14.45 -8.85
N ASN A 139 -5.70 -14.73 -9.96
CA ASN A 139 -4.90 -15.93 -10.11
C ASN A 139 -3.73 -15.96 -9.12
N ALA A 140 -3.01 -14.85 -8.94
CA ALA A 140 -1.93 -14.76 -7.96
C ALA A 140 -2.43 -14.97 -6.51
N ILE A 141 -3.62 -14.44 -6.20
CA ILE A 141 -4.27 -14.64 -4.90
C ILE A 141 -4.63 -16.11 -4.68
N ALA A 142 -5.21 -16.77 -5.69
CA ALA A 142 -5.69 -18.14 -5.59
C ALA A 142 -4.57 -19.18 -5.56
N GLU A 143 -3.55 -19.01 -6.40
CA GLU A 143 -2.53 -20.04 -6.66
C GLU A 143 -1.21 -19.80 -5.91
N GLU A 144 -0.93 -18.55 -5.52
CA GLU A 144 0.43 -18.14 -5.14
C GLU A 144 0.49 -17.44 -3.78
N SER A 145 -0.64 -17.32 -3.09
CA SER A 145 -0.79 -16.52 -1.87
C SER A 145 -1.50 -17.24 -0.73
N THR A 146 -1.21 -16.84 0.50
CA THR A 146 -1.89 -17.33 1.71
C THR A 146 -2.75 -16.24 2.30
N GLN A 147 -4.02 -16.53 2.64
CA GLN A 147 -4.87 -15.56 3.34
C GLN A 147 -4.41 -15.37 4.78
N VAL A 148 -4.30 -14.11 5.21
CA VAL A 148 -4.06 -13.75 6.61
C VAL A 148 -5.38 -13.81 7.35
N LEU A 149 -5.54 -14.84 8.19
CA LEU A 149 -6.75 -15.01 9.00
C LEU A 149 -6.73 -14.10 10.22
N GLN A 150 -7.83 -13.38 10.44
CA GLN A 150 -7.99 -12.44 11.57
C GLN A 150 -7.79 -13.14 12.93
N GLU A 151 -8.31 -14.35 13.10
CA GLU A 151 -8.18 -15.13 14.34
C GLU A 151 -6.73 -15.48 14.64
N LYS A 152 -5.99 -15.94 13.61
CA LYS A 152 -4.55 -16.22 13.69
C LYS A 152 -3.74 -14.95 13.97
N TRP A 153 -4.18 -13.82 13.44
CA TRP A 153 -3.54 -12.53 13.72
C TRP A 153 -3.75 -12.09 15.17
N LYS A 154 -4.96 -12.28 15.71
CA LYS A 154 -5.30 -11.92 17.10
C LYS A 154 -4.60 -12.81 18.14
N SER A 155 -4.28 -14.06 17.80
CA SER A 155 -3.59 -15.00 18.68
C SER A 155 -2.05 -14.85 18.71
N GLN A 156 -1.49 -13.89 17.97
CA GLN A 156 -0.05 -13.64 18.00
C GLN A 156 0.46 -13.23 19.38
N SER A 157 1.69 -13.65 19.69
CA SER A 157 2.36 -13.26 20.93
C SER A 157 2.52 -11.74 21.01
N TRP A 158 2.43 -11.21 22.23
CA TRP A 158 2.60 -9.78 22.48
C TRP A 158 3.98 -9.27 22.04
N MET A 159 5.01 -10.13 22.10
CA MET A 159 6.38 -9.81 21.64
C MET A 159 6.41 -9.59 20.12
N SER A 160 5.79 -10.47 19.33
CA SER A 160 5.70 -10.30 17.88
C SER A 160 4.97 -9.01 17.51
N ARG A 161 3.89 -8.69 18.24
CA ARG A 161 3.16 -7.42 18.07
C ARG A 161 4.03 -6.22 18.42
N ALA A 162 4.81 -6.29 19.51
CA ALA A 162 5.73 -5.24 19.91
C ALA A 162 6.80 -4.99 18.85
N ILE A 163 7.41 -6.04 18.29
CA ILE A 163 8.38 -5.94 17.20
C ILE A 163 7.77 -5.20 16.00
N CYS A 164 6.57 -5.59 15.57
CA CYS A 164 5.86 -4.94 14.46
C CYS A 164 5.67 -3.43 14.71
N TRP A 165 5.17 -3.06 15.89
CA TRP A 165 4.95 -1.66 16.24
C TRP A 165 6.25 -0.87 16.35
N ILE A 166 7.30 -1.43 16.97
CA ILE A 166 8.62 -0.81 17.05
C ILE A 166 9.17 -0.56 15.64
N SER A 167 9.10 -1.56 14.76
CA SER A 167 9.50 -1.43 13.36
C SER A 167 8.73 -0.31 12.65
N TYR A 168 7.42 -0.22 12.85
CA TYR A 168 6.59 0.86 12.31
C TYR A 168 7.02 2.25 12.82
N TYR A 169 7.29 2.40 14.12
CA TYR A 169 7.76 3.67 14.68
C TYR A 169 9.15 4.05 14.18
N ILE A 170 10.08 3.10 14.07
CA ILE A 170 11.41 3.33 13.49
C ILE A 170 11.27 3.84 12.06
N VAL A 171 10.47 3.17 11.22
CA VAL A 171 10.20 3.61 9.84
C VAL A 171 9.61 5.02 9.81
N ARG A 172 8.65 5.33 10.71
CA ARG A 172 8.02 6.64 10.80
C ARG A 172 9.00 7.75 11.21
N VAL A 173 9.92 7.47 12.14
CA VAL A 173 10.95 8.42 12.58
C VAL A 173 11.99 8.63 11.47
N LEU A 174 12.47 7.56 10.84
CA LEU A 174 13.38 7.63 9.69
C LEU A 174 12.79 8.50 8.57
N ARG A 175 11.50 8.32 8.23
CA ARG A 175 10.79 9.20 7.28
C ARG A 175 10.83 10.67 7.71
N GLY A 176 10.54 10.95 8.98
CA GLY A 176 10.56 12.32 9.52
C GLY A 176 11.94 12.98 9.41
N MET A 177 12.99 12.23 9.71
CA MET A 177 14.37 12.71 9.65
C MET A 177 14.86 12.92 8.22
N VAL A 178 14.59 11.98 7.29
CA VAL A 178 14.95 12.13 5.87
C VAL A 178 14.18 13.30 5.23
N GLY A 179 12.92 13.50 5.60
CA GLY A 179 12.13 14.67 5.17
C GLY A 179 12.65 16.01 5.73
N TYR A 180 13.25 16.02 6.92
CA TYR A 180 13.86 17.20 7.53
C TYR A 180 15.22 17.53 6.89
N ASN A 181 16.05 16.52 6.64
CA ASN A 181 17.40 16.70 6.07
C ASN A 181 17.39 17.22 4.62
N GLN A 182 16.36 16.92 3.82
CA GLN A 182 16.23 17.51 2.48
C GLN A 182 15.70 18.96 2.50
N LYS A 183 14.92 19.36 3.51
CA LYS A 183 14.45 20.75 3.67
C LYS A 183 15.60 21.72 4.00
N ASN A 184 16.60 21.25 4.74
CA ASN A 184 17.79 22.03 5.09
C ASN A 184 18.86 22.08 3.98
N ASN A 185 18.72 21.26 2.93
CA ASN A 185 19.66 21.18 1.80
C ASN A 185 19.05 21.66 0.47
N ALA A 186 17.88 22.30 0.49
CA ALA A 186 17.34 22.94 -0.70
C ALA A 186 18.13 24.24 -0.98
N PRO A 187 18.81 24.38 -2.13
CA PRO A 187 19.48 25.63 -2.45
C PRO A 187 18.43 26.74 -2.66
N GLU A 188 18.64 27.89 -2.00
CA GLU A 188 17.91 29.12 -2.28
C GLU A 188 18.20 29.55 -3.72
N TYR A 189 17.28 29.25 -4.64
CA TYR A 189 17.23 29.92 -5.93
C TYR A 189 15.89 30.63 -6.07
N GLY A 190 15.96 31.97 -6.17
CA GLY A 190 14.92 32.79 -6.81
C GLY A 190 14.16 33.76 -5.91
N LYS A 191 14.85 34.73 -5.30
CA LYS A 191 14.34 36.12 -5.32
C LYS A 191 15.00 36.79 -6.51
N LEU A 192 14.23 37.10 -7.54
CA LEU A 192 14.31 38.25 -8.44
C LEU A 192 13.07 38.22 -9.34
#